data_AF-A0A937ZMV2-F1
#
_entry.id   AF-A0A937ZMV2-F1
#
_cell.length_a   1.000
_cell.length_b   1.000
_cell.length_c   1.000
_cell.angle_alpha   90.00
_cell.angle_beta   90.00
_cell.angle_gamma   90.00
#
_symmetry.space_group_name_H-M   'P 1'
#
loop_
_entity.id
_entity.type
_entity.pdbx_description
1 polymer ?
#
loop_
_entity_poly.entity_id
_entity_poly.type
_entity_poly.pdbx_seq_one_letter_code
_entity_poly.pdbx_strand_id
1 'polypeptide(L)' 'DDVKCGHGATAGELDEQALFYLRARGIGRETARAMLIEAFVSALVDRVEDEAVRAVLADGVSGWLARAPAVARAA' A
#
# COMPACT_ATOMS: atom_id res chain seq x y z
N ASP A 1 25.00 -25.37 -16.11
CA ASP A 1 24.52 -24.64 -14.93
C ASP A 1 23.03 -24.44 -15.13
N ASP A 2 22.21 -25.07 -14.30
CA ASP A 2 20.79 -25.31 -14.56
C ASP A 2 19.95 -24.37 -13.70
N VAL A 3 19.97 -23.08 -14.04
CA VAL A 3 19.31 -22.01 -13.28
C VAL A 3 17.97 -21.65 -13.91
N LYS A 4 16.94 -21.52 -13.08
CA LYS A 4 15.64 -20.97 -13.48
C LYS A 4 15.49 -19.55 -12.91
N CYS A 5 15.31 -18.58 -13.80
CA CYS A 5 15.02 -17.20 -13.47
C CYS A 5 13.60 -16.84 -13.93
N GLY A 6 12.90 -16.03 -13.13
CA GLY A 6 11.60 -15.46 -13.47
C GLY A 6 11.51 -14.00 -13.01
N HIS A 7 10.93 -13.15 -13.84
CA HIS A 7 10.63 -11.75 -13.53
C HIS A 7 9.22 -11.39 -14.02
N GLY A 8 8.52 -10.57 -13.25
CA GLY A 8 7.19 -10.07 -13.60
C GLY A 8 6.96 -8.71 -12.96
N ALA A 9 6.27 -7.83 -13.67
CA ALA A 9 5.89 -6.52 -13.19
C ALA A 9 4.42 -6.28 -13.55
N THR A 10 3.67 -5.69 -12.63
CA THR A 10 2.29 -5.28 -12.84
C THR A 10 2.14 -3.82 -12.45
N ALA A 11 1.25 -3.12 -13.16
CA ALA A 11 0.86 -1.76 -12.86
C ALA A 11 -0.67 -1.67 -12.98
N GLY A 12 -1.31 -0.90 -12.12
CA GLY A 12 -2.75 -0.76 -12.08
C GLY A 12 -3.20 0.34 -11.13
N GLU A 13 -4.47 0.69 -11.26
CA GLU A 13 -5.18 1.61 -10.36
C GLU A 13 -5.56 0.89 -9.04
N LEU A 14 -6.02 1.67 -8.04
CA LEU A 14 -6.64 1.08 -6.85
C LEU A 14 -7.97 0.41 -7.21
N ASP A 15 -8.30 -0.68 -6.51
CA ASP A 15 -9.59 -1.35 -6.65
C ASP A 15 -10.73 -0.40 -6.27
N GLU A 16 -11.51 0.02 -7.27
CA GLU A 16 -12.64 0.93 -7.11
C GLU A 16 -13.77 0.32 -6.28
N GLN A 17 -13.95 -1.00 -6.33
CA GLN A 17 -14.98 -1.68 -5.54
C GLN A 17 -14.59 -1.70 -4.06
N ALA A 18 -13.32 -1.97 -3.77
CA ALA A 18 -12.79 -1.90 -2.41
C ALA A 18 -12.88 -0.46 -1.86
N LEU A 19 -12.53 0.53 -2.69
CA LEU A 19 -12.66 1.95 -2.33
C LEU A 19 -14.13 2.33 -2.08
N PHE A 20 -15.05 1.93 -2.96
CA PHE A 20 -16.49 2.16 -2.78
C PHE A 20 -17.00 1.53 -1.49
N TYR A 21 -16.61 0.28 -1.20
CA TYR A 21 -17.02 -0.45 0.00
C TYR A 21 -16.59 0.24 1.30
N LEU A 22 -15.35 0.73 1.36
CA LEU A 22 -14.85 1.51 2.50
C LEU A 22 -15.62 2.83 2.65
N ARG A 23 -15.86 3.53 1.54
CA ARG A 23 -16.63 4.78 1.55
C ARG A 23 -18.09 4.60 1.95
N ALA A 24 -18.71 3.49 1.56
CA ALA A 24 -20.07 3.15 1.98
C ALA A 24 -20.20 2.94 3.50
N ARG A 25 -19.09 2.68 4.20
CA ARG A 25 -19.01 2.62 5.67
C ARG A 25 -18.71 3.96 6.33
N GLY A 26 -18.75 5.06 5.57
CA GLY A 26 -18.50 6.41 6.08
C GLY A 26 -17.02 6.79 6.14
N ILE A 27 -16.10 5.98 5.60
CA ILE A 27 -14.69 6.31 5.56
C ILE A 27 -14.44 7.36 4.47
N GLY A 28 -13.74 8.44 4.81
CA GLY A 28 -13.37 9.49 3.86
C GLY A 28 -12.56 8.93 2.69
N ARG A 29 -12.72 9.52 1.49
CA ARG A 29 -12.05 9.02 0.27
C ARG A 29 -10.53 8.89 0.42
N GLU A 30 -9.90 9.92 0.98
CA GLU A 30 -8.43 9.93 1.13
C GLU A 30 -7.97 8.92 2.19
N THR A 31 -8.69 8.81 3.32
CA THR A 31 -8.44 7.76 4.31
C THR A 31 -8.61 6.37 3.72
N ALA A 32 -9.66 6.13 2.94
CA ALA A 32 -9.90 4.83 2.31
C ALA A 32 -8.81 4.48 1.28
N ARG A 33 -8.32 5.45 0.49
CA ARG A 33 -7.16 5.23 -0.39
C ARG A 33 -5.90 4.92 0.39
N ALA A 34 -5.62 5.67 1.46
CA ALA A 34 -4.45 5.43 2.31
C ALA A 34 -4.48 4.02 2.91
N MET A 35 -5.65 3.56 3.41
CA MET A 35 -5.82 2.20 3.92
C MET A 35 -5.54 1.12 2.87
N LEU A 36 -5.97 1.31 1.62
CA LEU A 36 -5.72 0.34 0.55
C LEU A 36 -4.23 0.28 0.18
N ILE A 37 -3.56 1.44 0.12
CA ILE A 37 -2.11 1.51 -0.14
C ILE A 37 -1.34 0.90 1.03
N GLU A 38 -1.71 1.23 2.27
CA GLU A 38 -1.10 0.69 3.47
C GLU A 38 -1.23 -0.83 3.52
N ALA A 39 -2.41 -1.39 3.23
CA ALA A 39 -2.62 -2.83 3.19
C ALA A 39 -1.71 -3.52 2.15
N PHE A 40 -1.53 -2.91 0.98
CA PHE A 40 -0.63 -3.43 -0.05
C PHE A 40 0.84 -3.43 0.39
N VAL A 41 1.31 -2.33 0.97
CA VAL A 41 2.72 -2.21 1.39
C VAL A 41 3.00 -3.03 2.66
N SER A 42 2.04 -3.09 3.58
CA SER A 42 2.19 -3.84 4.84
C SER A 42 2.42 -5.33 4.57
N ALA A 43 1.78 -5.90 3.55
CA ALA A 43 2.04 -7.30 3.15
C ALA A 43 3.50 -7.57 2.78
N LEU A 44 4.27 -6.55 2.35
CA LEU A 44 5.72 -6.66 2.13
C LEU A 44 6.50 -6.45 3.42
N VAL A 45 6.10 -5.47 4.24
CA VAL A 45 6.75 -5.18 5.53
C VAL A 45 6.65 -6.37 6.48
N ASP A 46 5.51 -7.05 6.52
CA ASP A 46 5.26 -8.23 7.37
C ASP A 46 6.18 -9.42 7.07
N ARG A 47 6.83 -9.43 5.89
CA ARG A 47 7.82 -10.47 5.53
C ARG A 47 9.19 -10.26 6.16
N VAL A 48 9.44 -9.10 6.75
CA VAL A 48 10.72 -8.79 7.40
C VAL A 48 10.77 -9.51 8.74
N GLU A 49 11.66 -10.47 8.92
CA GLU A 49 11.73 -11.30 10.13
C GLU A 49 12.21 -10.53 11.37
N ASP A 50 13.14 -9.58 11.19
CA ASP A 50 13.64 -8.75 12.27
C ASP A 50 12.57 -7.73 12.71
N GLU A 51 12.10 -7.88 13.95
CA GLU A 51 11.02 -7.08 14.49
C GLU A 51 11.38 -5.59 14.62
N ALA A 52 12.64 -5.27 14.95
CA ALA A 52 13.07 -3.88 15.06
C ALA A 52 13.09 -3.20 13.69
N VAL A 53 13.57 -3.91 12.66
CA VAL A 53 13.53 -3.42 11.28
C VAL A 53 12.09 -3.30 10.79
N ARG A 54 11.24 -4.30 11.07
CA ARG A 54 9.82 -4.26 10.70
C ARG A 54 9.12 -3.05 11.31
N ALA A 55 9.35 -2.76 12.59
CA ALA A 55 8.77 -1.61 13.27
C ALA A 55 9.20 -0.28 12.64
N VAL A 56 10.50 -0.13 12.32
CA VAL A 56 11.02 1.06 11.63
C VAL A 56 10.39 1.24 10.24
N LEU A 57 10.21 0.14 9.49
CA LEU A 57 9.57 0.19 8.17
C LEU A 57 8.09 0.53 8.28
N ALA A 58 7.36 -0.06 9.23
CA ALA A 58 5.96 0.23 9.48
C ALA A 58 5.74 1.71 9.84
N ASP A 59 6.56 2.25 10.74
CA ASP A 59 6.54 3.68 11.08
C ASP A 59 6.89 4.57 9.87
N GLY A 60 7.88 4.16 9.07
CA GLY A 60 8.25 4.84 7.84
C GLY A 60 7.11 4.90 6.81
N VAL A 61 6.39 3.79 6.61
CA VAL A 61 5.22 3.71 5.72
C VAL A 61 4.10 4.59 6.22
N SER A 62 3.75 4.50 7.51
CA SER A 62 2.72 5.32 8.13
C SER A 62 3.04 6.81 8.01
N GLY A 63 4.29 7.20 8.33
CA GLY A 63 4.75 8.57 8.20
C GLY A 63 4.77 9.08 6.76
N TRP A 64 5.11 8.23 5.79
CA TRP A 64 5.04 8.57 4.37
C TRP A 64 3.59 8.80 3.92
N LEU A 65 2.65 7.93 4.29
CA LEU A 65 1.22 8.07 3.97
C LEU A 65 0.61 9.32 4.61
N ALA A 66 0.99 9.66 5.85
CA ALA A 66 0.53 10.86 6.54
C ALA A 66 0.97 12.17 5.84
N ARG A 67 2.08 12.14 5.10
CA ARG A 67 2.61 13.27 4.33
C ARG A 67 2.25 13.21 2.85
N ALA A 68 1.65 12.12 2.38
CA ALA A 68 1.36 11.93 0.98
C ALA A 68 0.29 12.96 0.55
N PRO A 69 0.56 13.82 -0.45
CA PRO A 69 -0.50 14.63 -1.02
C PRO A 69 -1.57 13.70 -1.59
N ALA A 70 -2.84 14.10 -1.51
CA ALA A 70 -3.91 13.44 -2.24
C ALA A 70 -3.46 13.33 -3.70
N VAL A 71 -3.12 12.12 -4.15
CA VAL A 71 -2.65 11.88 -5.52
C VAL A 71 -3.85 12.11 -6.43
N ALA A 72 -4.07 13.38 -6.75
CA ALA A 72 -5.03 13.92 -7.68
C ALA A 72 -4.24 14.84 -8.62
N ARG A 73 -3.83 14.27 -9.75
CA ARG A 73 -4.00 14.86 -11.09
C ARG A 73 -3.40 13.92 -12.13
N ALA A 74 -4.25 13.09 -12.72
CA ALA A 74 -4.28 12.99 -14.17
C ALA A 74 -5.62 13.63 -14.57
N ALA A 75 -5.52 14.79 -15.24
CA ALA A 75 -6.62 15.36 -16.00
C ALA A 75 -6.83 14.55 -17.28
#